data_AF-A0A7K2MDT2-F1
#
_entry.id   AF-A0A7K2MDT2-F1
#
_cell.length_a   1.000
_cell.length_b   1.000
_cell.length_c   1.000
_cell.angle_alpha   90.00
_cell.angle_beta   90.00
_cell.angle_gamma   90.00
#
_symmetry.space_group_name_H-M   'P 1'
#
loop_
_entity.id
_entity.type
_entity.pdbx_description
1 polymer ?
#
loop_
_entity_poly.entity_id
_entity_poly.type
_entity_poly.pdbx_seq_one_letter_code
_entity_poly.pdbx_strand_id
1 'polypeptide(L)'
;RFDAQAVRARPPHVFKPFGTGARACIGRQFALHEATLVLGLLLRRYDLHPDPGYRLKITERLTLMPEGLRLRLERRTAPVVRDSVPAGGDGEASAPRCPVHRAGD
;
A
#
# COMPACT_ATOMS: atom_id res chain seq x y z
N ARG A 1 -5.31 4.73 13.74
CA ARG A 1 -6.64 4.07 13.51
C ARG A 1 -6.48 2.60 13.17
N PHE A 2 -5.62 2.23 12.21
CA PHE A 2 -5.38 0.84 11.81
C PHE A 2 -3.99 0.33 12.21
N ASP A 3 -3.27 1.08 13.04
CA ASP A 3 -2.08 0.62 13.74
C ASP A 3 -2.42 -0.52 14.73
N ALA A 4 -1.40 -1.29 15.11
CA ALA A 4 -1.59 -2.51 15.90
C ALA A 4 -2.26 -2.26 17.26
N GLN A 5 -1.94 -1.14 17.93
CA GLN A 5 -2.50 -0.82 19.24
C GLN A 5 -3.99 -0.47 19.12
N ALA A 6 -4.36 0.40 18.18
CA ALA A 6 -5.76 0.77 17.94
C ALA A 6 -6.62 -0.42 17.50
N VAL A 7 -6.07 -1.36 16.74
CA VAL A 7 -6.78 -2.58 16.32
C VAL A 7 -7.06 -3.51 17.50
N ARG A 8 -6.10 -3.67 18.42
CA ARG A 8 -6.27 -4.50 19.63
C ARG A 8 -7.32 -3.93 20.59
N ALA A 9 -7.41 -2.60 20.69
CA ALA A 9 -8.39 -1.93 21.54
C ALA A 9 -9.82 -1.89 20.97
N ARG A 10 -10.03 -2.34 19.72
CA ARG A 10 -11.32 -2.24 19.03
C ARG A 10 -12.33 -3.27 19.57
N PRO A 11 -13.62 -2.90 19.71
CA PRO A 11 -14.66 -3.86 20.07
C PRO A 11 -14.70 -5.08 19.12
N PRO A 12 -15.05 -6.27 19.64
CA PRO A 12 -15.10 -7.46 18.81
C PRO A 12 -16.12 -7.30 17.68
N HIS A 13 -15.84 -7.97 16.56
CA HIS A 13 -16.73 -8.10 15.40
C HIS A 13 -17.06 -6.84 14.58
N VAL A 14 -16.50 -5.68 14.89
CA VAL A 14 -16.82 -4.43 14.15
C VAL A 14 -16.00 -4.22 12.88
N PHE A 15 -15.02 -5.08 12.59
CA PHE A 15 -14.20 -4.98 11.37
C PHE A 15 -13.92 -6.37 10.78
N LYS A 16 -14.75 -6.77 9.82
CA LYS A 16 -14.66 -8.06 9.12
C LYS A 16 -14.83 -7.88 7.60
N PRO A 17 -14.03 -7.04 6.92
CA PRO A 17 -14.22 -6.72 5.50
C PRO A 17 -14.04 -7.92 4.55
N PHE A 18 -13.45 -9.01 5.04
CA PHE A 18 -13.22 -10.26 4.30
C PHE A 18 -13.95 -11.45 4.94
N GLY A 19 -14.95 -11.21 5.80
CA GLY A 19 -15.65 -12.26 6.57
C GLY A 19 -14.83 -12.87 7.70
N THR A 20 -15.35 -13.93 8.32
CA THR A 20 -14.71 -14.71 9.40
C THR A 20 -15.04 -16.19 9.32
N GLY A 21 -14.17 -17.06 9.85
CA GLY A 21 -14.40 -18.50 9.93
C GLY A 21 -14.19 -19.25 8.62
N ALA A 22 -14.78 -20.46 8.50
CA ALA A 22 -14.57 -21.38 7.38
C ALA A 22 -15.03 -20.86 6.01
N ARG A 23 -15.86 -19.82 5.98
CA ARG A 23 -16.37 -19.17 4.76
C ARG A 23 -15.84 -17.75 4.57
N ALA A 24 -14.75 -17.39 5.26
CA ALA A 24 -14.06 -16.14 5.01
C ALA A 24 -13.51 -16.09 3.57
N CYS A 25 -13.26 -14.88 3.06
CA CYS A 25 -12.75 -14.67 1.72
C CYS A 25 -11.37 -15.35 1.55
N ILE A 26 -11.34 -16.42 0.76
CA ILE A 26 -10.11 -17.12 0.38
C ILE A 26 -9.13 -16.22 -0.38
N GLY A 27 -9.66 -15.23 -1.11
CA GLY A 27 -8.90 -14.26 -1.88
C GLY A 27 -8.33 -13.09 -1.06
N ARG A 28 -8.45 -13.07 0.27
CA ARG A 28 -8.02 -11.91 1.10
C ARG A 28 -6.58 -11.48 0.82
N GLN A 29 -5.64 -12.42 0.79
CA GLN A 29 -4.23 -12.09 0.59
C GLN A 29 -3.97 -11.59 -0.82
N PHE A 30 -4.59 -12.23 -1.80
CA PHE A 30 -4.51 -11.83 -3.20
C PHE A 30 -5.03 -10.41 -3.39
N ALA A 31 -6.23 -10.11 -2.88
CA ALA A 31 -6.84 -8.78 -2.97
C ALA A 31 -5.98 -7.69 -2.32
N LEU A 32 -5.39 -7.95 -1.15
CA LEU A 32 -4.49 -6.99 -0.48
C LEU A 32 -3.19 -6.80 -1.28
N HIS A 33 -2.66 -7.87 -1.86
CA HIS A 33 -1.43 -7.80 -2.65
C HIS A 33 -1.63 -6.98 -3.92
N GLU A 34 -2.68 -7.29 -4.69
CA GLU A 34 -3.02 -6.54 -5.91
C GLU A 34 -3.33 -5.07 -5.61
N ALA A 35 -4.17 -4.79 -4.61
CA ALA A 35 -4.51 -3.42 -4.24
C ALA A 35 -3.26 -2.61 -3.85
N THR A 36 -2.35 -3.22 -3.09
CA THR A 36 -1.08 -2.57 -2.70
C THR A 36 -0.20 -2.29 -3.91
N LEU A 37 -0.04 -3.26 -4.82
CA LEU A 37 0.77 -3.08 -6.02
C LEU A 37 0.18 -2.02 -6.96
N VAL A 38 -1.11 -2.06 -7.22
CA VAL A 38 -1.80 -1.08 -8.09
C VAL A 38 -1.67 0.32 -7.50
N LEU A 39 -1.97 0.51 -6.21
CA LEU A 39 -1.84 1.82 -5.56
C LEU A 39 -0.39 2.30 -5.56
N GLY A 40 0.57 1.44 -5.23
CA GLY A 40 1.99 1.78 -5.24
C GLY A 40 2.48 2.20 -6.63
N LEU A 41 2.06 1.50 -7.69
CA LEU A 41 2.41 1.84 -9.06
C LEU A 41 1.78 3.16 -9.52
N LEU A 42 0.50 3.38 -9.20
CA LEU A 42 -0.19 4.63 -9.51
C LEU A 42 0.48 5.82 -8.83
N LEU A 43 0.72 5.75 -7.52
CA LEU A 43 1.34 6.82 -6.75
C LEU A 43 2.80 7.07 -7.14
N ARG A 44 3.53 6.05 -7.58
CA ARG A 44 4.91 6.20 -8.07
C ARG A 44 4.96 6.91 -9.42
N ARG A 45 3.98 6.68 -10.30
CA ARG A 45 4.03 7.10 -11.71
C ARG A 45 3.17 8.32 -12.02
N TYR A 46 2.18 8.63 -11.19
CA TYR A 46 1.20 9.67 -11.47
C TYR A 46 0.89 10.53 -10.26
N ASP A 47 0.61 11.80 -10.51
CA ASP A 47 -0.12 12.69 -9.63
C ASP A 47 -1.61 12.57 -9.97
N LEU A 48 -2.45 12.35 -8.95
CA LEU A 48 -3.88 12.09 -9.10
C LEU A 48 -4.66 13.35 -8.73
N HIS A 49 -5.30 13.97 -9.72
CA HIS A 49 -6.12 15.16 -9.52
C HIS A 49 -7.60 14.78 -9.51
N PRO A 50 -8.30 14.93 -8.37
CA PRO A 50 -9.75 14.75 -8.34
C PRO A 50 -10.45 15.90 -9.04
N ASP A 51 -11.69 15.67 -9.48
CA ASP A 51 -12.60 16.76 -9.82
C ASP A 51 -12.89 17.59 -8.54
N PRO A 52 -12.59 18.91 -8.52
CA PRO A 52 -12.80 19.76 -7.35
C PRO A 52 -14.26 19.80 -6.86
N GLY A 53 -15.22 19.63 -7.78
CA GLY A 53 -16.65 19.63 -7.49
C GLY A 53 -17.17 18.27 -7.01
N TYR A 54 -16.38 17.21 -7.13
CA TYR A 54 -16.83 15.87 -6.78
C TYR A 54 -17.13 15.73 -5.29
N ARG A 55 -18.23 15.04 -4.99
CA ARG A 55 -18.61 14.58 -3.65
C ARG A 55 -18.91 13.10 -3.75
N LEU A 56 -18.30 12.33 -2.84
CA LEU A 56 -18.46 10.88 -2.82
C LEU A 56 -19.93 10.52 -2.63
N LYS A 57 -20.50 9.91 -3.67
CA LYS A 57 -21.79 9.22 -3.62
C LYS A 57 -21.53 7.74 -3.78
N ILE A 58 -22.15 6.93 -2.92
CA ILE A 58 -22.00 5.47 -2.97
C ILE A 58 -23.26 4.90 -3.61
N THR A 59 -23.06 4.07 -4.64
CA THR A 59 -24.11 3.21 -5.19
C THR A 59 -23.89 1.80 -4.69
N GLU A 60 -24.97 1.12 -4.33
CA GLU A 60 -24.96 -0.27 -3.92
C GLU A 60 -25.37 -1.15 -5.11
N ARG A 61 -24.51 -2.10 -5.48
CA ARG A 61 -24.82 -3.17 -6.43
C ARG A 61 -24.63 -4.52 -5.72
N LEU A 62 -23.83 -5.42 -6.28
CA LEU A 62 -23.30 -6.55 -5.53
C LEU A 62 -22.27 -6.10 -4.48
N THR A 63 -21.60 -4.97 -4.72
CA THR A 63 -20.64 -4.32 -3.82
C THR A 63 -20.94 -2.83 -3.71
N LEU A 64 -20.38 -2.18 -2.69
CA LEU A 64 -20.38 -0.73 -2.56
C LEU A 64 -19.37 -0.14 -3.56
N MET A 65 -19.81 0.82 -4.37
CA MET A 65 -18.96 1.47 -5.36
C MET A 65 -19.19 2.98 -5.40
N PRO A 66 -18.16 3.79 -5.65
CA PRO A 66 -18.35 5.22 -5.87
C PRO A 66 -19.08 5.46 -7.20
N GLU A 67 -20.07 6.34 -7.17
CA GLU A 67 -20.76 6.83 -8.35
C GLU A 67 -19.98 8.00 -8.95
N GLY A 68 -19.71 7.96 -10.26
CA GLY A 68 -19.18 9.11 -11.00
C GLY A 68 -17.78 9.58 -10.59
N LEU A 69 -17.01 8.80 -9.81
CA LEU A 69 -15.65 9.17 -9.42
C LEU A 69 -14.74 9.16 -10.67
N ARG A 70 -14.25 10.35 -11.03
CA ARG A 70 -13.28 10.55 -12.12
C ARG A 70 -12.03 11.22 -11.57
N LEU A 71 -10.88 10.80 -12.06
CA LEU A 71 -9.57 11.35 -11.71
C LEU A 71 -8.84 11.71 -13.00
N ARG A 72 -8.14 12.84 -12.99
CA ARG A 72 -7.17 13.21 -14.02
C ARG A 72 -5.78 12.78 -13.54
N LEU A 73 -5.05 12.08 -14.41
CA LEU A 73 -3.72 11.57 -14.10
C LEU A 73 -2.66 12.41 -14.82
N GLU A 74 -1.74 12.99 -14.08
CA GLU A 74 -0.54 13.62 -14.62
C GLU A 74 0.65 12.70 -14.40
N ARG A 75 1.44 12.42 -15.43
CA ARG A 75 2.61 11.55 -15.28
C ARG A 75 3.67 12.27 -14.47
N ARG A 76 4.15 11.65 -13.39
CA ARG A 76 5.29 12.14 -12.62
C ARG A 76 6.54 12.04 -13.47
N THR A 77 7.18 13.17 -13.73
CA THR A 77 8.56 13.18 -14.18
C THR A 77 9.40 12.65 -13.03
N ALA A 78 10.28 11.67 -13.29
CA ALA A 78 11.15 11.16 -12.25
C ALA A 78 11.87 12.36 -11.60
N PRO A 79 11.95 12.44 -10.26
CA PRO A 79 12.89 13.37 -9.67
C PRO A 79 14.25 12.99 -10.24
N VAL A 80 14.90 13.94 -10.89
CA VAL A 80 16.34 13.85 -11.13
C VAL A 80 16.92 13.60 -9.74
N VAL A 81 17.48 12.42 -9.53
CA VAL A 81 18.26 12.13 -8.32
C VAL A 81 19.39 13.14 -8.37
N ARG A 82 19.24 14.26 -7.66
CA ARG A 82 20.36 15.15 -7.38
C ARG A 82 21.14 14.41 -6.32
N ASP A 83 22.13 13.65 -6.76
CA ASP A 83 23.21 13.20 -5.89
C ASP A 83 23.79 14.44 -5.21
N SER A 84 23.38 14.64 -3.97
CA SER A 84 24.04 15.55 -3.04
C SER A 84 24.17 14.80 -1.74
N VAL A 85 24.97 13.75 -1.78
CA VAL A 85 25.71 13.31 -0.61
C VAL A 85 26.94 14.22 -0.54
N PRO A 86 27.04 15.17 0.41
CA PRO A 86 28.32 15.78 0.69
C PRO A 86 29.27 14.70 1.21
N ALA A 87 30.43 14.59 0.57
CA ALA A 87 31.51 13.73 1.03
C ALA A 87 32.03 14.22 2.38
N GLY A 88 32.06 13.32 3.37
CA GLY A 88 32.74 13.51 4.68
C GLY A 88 31.98 12.81 5.81
N GLY A 89 32.51 11.84 6.54
CA GLY A 89 33.82 11.21 6.58
C GLY A 89 33.75 9.98 7.52
N ASP A 90 34.61 8.99 7.23
CA ASP A 90 35.14 7.88 8.03
C ASP A 90 34.25 7.14 9.06
N GLY A 91 33.96 5.86 8.77
CA GLY A 91 33.33 4.95 9.74
C GLY A 91 32.94 3.57 9.20
N GLU A 92 33.95 2.77 8.85
CA GLU A 92 33.98 1.30 8.82
C GLU A 92 32.90 0.53 8.01
N ALA A 93 33.36 -0.06 6.90
CA ALA A 93 32.56 -0.91 6.02
C ALA A 93 32.11 -2.20 6.72
N SER A 94 30.84 -2.28 7.13
CA SER A 94 30.23 -3.55 7.50
C SER A 94 29.98 -4.37 6.24
N ALA A 95 30.82 -5.37 5.99
CA ALA A 95 30.63 -6.35 4.93
C ALA A 95 29.23 -7.01 5.02
N PRO A 96 28.58 -7.32 3.87
CA PRO A 96 27.32 -8.04 3.90
C PRO A 96 27.55 -9.49 4.37
N ARG A 97 27.21 -9.79 5.62
CA ARG A 97 27.14 -11.17 6.11
C ARG A 97 25.93 -11.84 5.48
N CYS A 98 26.16 -12.61 4.43
CA CYS A 98 25.17 -13.50 3.84
C CYS A 98 24.85 -14.61 4.88
N PRO A 99 23.60 -14.72 5.37
CA PRO A 99 23.27 -15.54 6.54
C PRO A 99 23.07 -17.03 6.23
N VAL A 100 23.45 -17.51 5.04
CA VAL A 100 23.23 -18.90 4.63
C VAL A 100 24.58 -19.59 4.44
N HIS A 101 25.14 -20.09 5.55
CA HIS A 101 26.09 -21.20 5.45
C HIS A 101 25.31 -22.43 5.02
N ARG A 102 25.62 -22.93 3.82
CA ARG A 102 25.18 -24.25 3.36
C ARG A 102 25.83 -25.26 4.30
N ALA A 103 25.04 -25.89 5.18
CA ALA A 103 25.48 -27.09 5.87
C ALA A 103 25.66 -28.19 4.81
N GLY A 104 26.92 -28.53 4.52
CA GLY A 104 27.28 -29.82 3.96
C GLY A 104 27.69 -30.72 5.11
N ASP A 105 26.92 -31.78 5.33
CA ASP A 105 27.31 -33.19 5.10
C ASP A 105 26.05 -34.05 5.19
#